data_AF-A0A6J8AXX2-F1
#
_entry.id   AF-A0A6J8AXX2-F1
#
_cell.length_a   1.000
_cell.length_b   1.000
_cell.length_c   1.000
_cell.angle_alpha   90.00
_cell.angle_beta   90.00
_cell.angle_gamma   90.00
#
_symmetry.space_group_name_H-M   'P 1'
#
loop_
_entity.id
_entity.type
_entity.pdbx_description
1 polymer ?
#
loop_
_entity_poly.entity_id
_entity_poly.type
_entity_poly.pdbx_seq_one_letter_code
_entity_poly.pdbx_strand_id
1 'polypeptide(L)'
;MPVSERTLYRLKLHRAIDNCWRKTNQIDALGIRVDKPIWFKGVIIYGGYGTQSVSHSPCYIFNSTSAISLLNSAGEKCYEKNAPIYSMESSKTQDVYINNPFQLNANTSYTLLVKNVNFTSYFGKDCKTTCTSNGVTVTFSNSPICTTGTNTNKGQIAGLLFSI
;
A
#
# COMPACT_ATOMS: atom_id res chain seq x y z
N MET A 1 -19.29 2.80 -15.25
CA MET A 1 -18.44 1.65 -14.84
C MET A 1 -17.02 1.98 -15.25
N PRO A 2 -16.03 1.94 -14.36
CA PRO A 2 -14.63 2.20 -14.72
C PRO A 2 -14.16 1.19 -15.77
N VAL A 3 -13.51 1.66 -16.82
CA VAL A 3 -13.48 0.92 -18.10
C VAL A 3 -12.37 -0.13 -18.15
N SER A 4 -11.34 -0.02 -17.31
CA SER A 4 -10.31 -1.06 -17.14
C SER A 4 -9.40 -0.82 -15.93
N GLU A 5 -8.96 -1.91 -15.31
CA GLU A 5 -8.05 -1.87 -14.16
C GLU A 5 -6.62 -1.47 -14.57
N ARG A 6 -5.96 -0.76 -13.67
CA ARG A 6 -4.64 -0.15 -13.83
C ARG A 6 -3.79 -0.38 -12.60
N THR A 7 -2.53 -0.65 -12.87
CA THR A 7 -1.50 -0.87 -11.86
C THR A 7 -0.47 0.26 -11.96
N LEU A 8 -0.03 0.76 -10.82
CA LEU A 8 1.07 1.72 -10.74
C LEU A 8 2.03 1.26 -9.66
N TYR A 9 3.32 1.17 -10.01
CA TYR A 9 4.37 0.81 -9.07
C TYR A 9 5.24 2.03 -8.79
N ARG A 10 5.55 2.28 -7.51
CA ARG A 10 6.65 3.17 -7.14
C ARG A 10 8.02 2.54 -7.41
N LEU A 11 8.07 1.20 -7.37
CA LEU A 11 9.19 0.39 -7.83
C LEU A 11 8.75 -1.08 -8.03
N LYS A 12 8.98 -1.65 -9.22
CA LYS A 12 8.73 -3.09 -9.48
C LYS A 12 9.82 -4.00 -8.93
N LEU A 13 11.05 -3.50 -8.89
CA LEU A 13 12.20 -4.20 -8.32
C LEU A 13 12.12 -4.18 -6.79
N HIS A 14 12.56 -5.26 -6.16
CA HIS A 14 12.51 -5.49 -4.71
C HIS A 14 13.86 -6.00 -4.28
N ARG A 15 14.20 -5.79 -3.00
CA ARG A 15 15.35 -6.40 -2.34
C ARG A 15 14.85 -7.36 -1.26
N ALA A 16 15.46 -8.53 -1.15
CA ALA A 16 15.48 -9.27 0.12
C ALA A 16 16.64 -10.23 0.34
N ILE A 17 17.70 -10.23 -0.46
CA ILE A 17 18.67 -11.34 -0.34
C ILE A 17 19.46 -11.29 0.99
N ASP A 18 19.76 -10.10 1.55
CA ASP A 18 20.51 -9.96 2.83
C ASP A 18 19.88 -9.02 3.87
N ASN A 19 18.77 -8.37 3.53
CA ASN A 19 18.07 -7.41 4.38
C ASN A 19 16.57 -7.59 4.17
N CYS A 20 15.86 -7.99 5.20
CA CYS A 20 14.43 -8.25 5.12
C CYS A 20 13.65 -7.22 5.93
N TRP A 21 12.41 -6.98 5.52
CA TRP A 21 11.52 -6.08 6.23
C TRP A 21 10.84 -6.85 7.38
N ARG A 22 11.49 -6.89 8.54
CA ARG A 22 10.99 -7.57 9.76
C ARG A 22 10.28 -6.60 10.67
N LYS A 23 8.95 -6.58 10.63
CA LYS A 23 8.15 -5.64 11.44
C LYS A 23 6.86 -6.29 11.93
N THR A 24 6.82 -6.64 13.21
CA THR A 24 5.67 -7.26 13.88
C THR A 24 4.77 -6.19 14.49
N ASN A 25 3.46 -6.26 14.26
CA ASN A 25 2.45 -5.37 14.85
C ASN A 25 2.71 -3.88 14.59
N GLN A 26 3.33 -3.57 13.45
CA GLN A 26 3.68 -2.21 13.04
C GLN A 26 2.99 -1.83 11.74
N ILE A 27 3.06 -0.53 11.46
CA ILE A 27 2.29 0.15 10.43
C ILE A 27 3.24 0.64 9.34
N ASP A 28 3.08 0.14 8.13
CA ASP A 28 3.60 0.78 6.92
C ASP A 28 2.59 1.84 6.48
N ALA A 29 3.03 3.08 6.26
CA ALA A 29 2.14 4.12 5.77
C ALA A 29 2.84 5.10 4.83
N LEU A 30 2.09 5.63 3.85
CA LEU A 30 2.53 6.64 2.90
C LEU A 30 1.39 7.63 2.63
N GLY A 31 1.73 8.90 2.46
CA GLY A 31 0.80 9.85 1.87
C GLY A 31 0.74 9.64 0.35
N ILE A 32 -0.42 9.86 -0.25
CA ILE A 32 -0.64 9.86 -1.70
C ILE A 32 -1.47 11.06 -2.13
N ARG A 33 -1.22 11.51 -3.36
CA ARG A 33 -2.04 12.48 -4.08
C ARG A 33 -2.08 12.11 -5.56
N VAL A 34 -3.27 12.13 -6.16
CA VAL A 34 -3.47 11.86 -7.59
C VAL A 34 -3.74 13.15 -8.35
N ASP A 35 -3.26 13.26 -9.59
CA ASP A 35 -3.49 14.44 -10.45
C ASP A 35 -4.90 14.46 -11.07
N LYS A 36 -5.54 13.29 -11.19
CA LYS A 36 -6.87 13.07 -11.76
C LYS A 36 -7.69 12.17 -10.85
N PRO A 37 -9.04 12.29 -10.85
CA PRO A 37 -9.87 11.39 -10.07
C PRO A 37 -9.69 9.94 -10.53
N ILE A 38 -9.59 9.02 -9.57
CA ILE A 38 -9.48 7.58 -9.86
C ILE A 38 -10.40 6.79 -8.93
N TRP A 39 -10.88 5.64 -9.41
CA TRP A 39 -11.49 4.62 -8.57
C TRP A 39 -10.39 3.76 -7.96
N PHE A 40 -10.10 3.97 -6.69
CA PHE A 40 -9.11 3.21 -5.95
C PHE A 40 -9.64 1.82 -5.63
N LYS A 41 -8.84 0.79 -5.95
CA LYS A 41 -9.22 -0.62 -5.84
C LYS A 41 -8.35 -1.43 -4.89
N GLY A 42 -7.17 -0.95 -4.52
CA GLY A 42 -6.27 -1.70 -3.68
C GLY A 42 -4.83 -1.21 -3.72
N VAL A 43 -3.99 -1.87 -2.92
CA VAL A 43 -2.56 -1.63 -2.86
C VAL A 43 -1.80 -2.83 -3.37
N ILE A 44 -0.59 -2.58 -3.85
CA ILE A 44 0.37 -3.63 -4.15
C ILE A 44 1.38 -3.65 -3.01
N ILE A 45 1.64 -4.82 -2.46
CA ILE A 45 2.60 -5.05 -1.38
C ILE A 45 3.71 -5.97 -1.88
N TYR A 46 4.88 -5.91 -1.26
CA TYR A 46 5.92 -6.90 -1.46
C TYR A 46 5.62 -8.15 -0.63
N GLY A 47 5.79 -9.31 -1.26
CA GLY A 47 5.51 -10.61 -0.67
C GLY A 47 6.59 -11.08 0.30
N GLY A 48 6.44 -12.32 0.79
CA GLY A 48 7.31 -12.85 1.83
C GLY A 48 8.66 -13.37 1.41
N TYR A 49 9.59 -13.34 2.36
CA TYR A 49 10.95 -13.79 2.19
C TYR A 49 11.18 -15.20 2.77
N GLY A 50 11.67 -16.12 1.93
CA GLY A 50 11.92 -17.52 2.26
C GLY A 50 10.63 -18.35 2.38
N THR A 51 10.72 -19.50 3.06
CA THR A 51 9.61 -20.44 3.27
C THR A 51 8.60 -20.00 4.34
N GLN A 52 8.74 -18.77 4.85
CA GLN A 52 7.87 -18.26 5.91
C GLN A 52 6.51 -17.83 5.34
N SER A 53 5.45 -18.46 5.84
CA SER A 53 4.07 -18.03 5.61
C SER A 53 3.90 -16.57 6.02
N VAL A 54 3.29 -15.80 5.12
CA VAL A 54 2.97 -14.41 5.38
C VAL A 54 1.54 -14.28 5.85
N SER A 55 1.31 -13.46 6.87
CA SER A 55 -0.04 -13.04 7.23
C SER A 55 -0.12 -11.52 7.14
N HIS A 56 -0.56 -11.01 6.00
CA HIS A 56 -0.88 -9.59 5.90
C HIS A 56 -2.22 -9.32 6.57
N SER A 57 -2.21 -8.38 7.51
CA SER A 57 -3.41 -7.81 8.10
C SER A 57 -3.88 -6.60 7.29
N PRO A 58 -5.10 -6.11 7.52
CA PRO A 58 -5.83 -5.23 6.59
C PRO A 58 -5.10 -3.95 6.18
N CYS A 59 -5.38 -3.51 4.95
CA CYS A 59 -4.96 -2.24 4.38
C CYS A 59 -6.05 -1.19 4.64
N TYR A 60 -5.67 -0.06 5.21
CA TYR A 60 -6.55 1.07 5.53
C TYR A 60 -6.14 2.31 4.75
N ILE A 61 -7.11 3.16 4.39
CA ILE A 61 -6.84 4.42 3.70
C ILE A 61 -7.66 5.51 4.36
N PHE A 62 -7.01 6.63 4.66
CA PHE A 62 -7.61 7.76 5.36
C PHE A 62 -7.43 9.04 4.54
N ASN A 63 -8.39 9.95 4.59
CA ASN A 63 -8.16 11.32 4.12
C ASN A 63 -7.23 12.03 5.12
N SER A 64 -6.17 12.70 4.64
CA SER A 64 -5.12 13.25 5.50
C SER A 64 -5.62 14.32 6.48
N THR A 65 -6.73 14.99 6.16
CA THR A 65 -7.36 16.00 7.02
C THR A 65 -8.00 15.38 8.28
N SER A 66 -8.17 14.06 8.32
CA SER A 66 -8.87 13.32 9.39
C SER A 66 -7.97 12.29 10.09
N ALA A 67 -6.67 12.25 9.77
CA ALA A 67 -5.78 11.14 10.10
C ALA A 67 -5.50 10.93 11.61
N ILE A 68 -5.85 11.89 12.48
CA ILE A 68 -5.59 11.82 13.92
C ILE A 68 -6.79 11.29 14.73
N SER A 69 -8.03 11.34 14.21
CA SER A 69 -9.23 10.92 14.95
C SER A 69 -9.75 9.52 14.61
N LEU A 70 -9.22 8.85 13.59
CA LEU A 70 -9.81 7.63 13.03
C LEU A 70 -9.12 6.32 13.44
N LEU A 71 -8.22 6.36 14.42
CA LEU A 71 -7.65 5.15 15.00
C LEU A 71 -8.63 4.38 15.90
N ASN A 72 -9.79 4.96 16.26
CA ASN A 72 -10.83 4.26 17.02
C ASN A 72 -12.30 4.51 16.60
N SER A 73 -12.64 5.54 15.83
CA SER A 73 -14.05 5.76 15.45
C SER A 73 -14.18 6.58 14.15
N ALA A 74 -14.95 6.08 13.18
CA ALA A 74 -15.50 6.80 12.00
C ALA A 74 -14.63 6.98 10.71
N GLY A 75 -13.64 6.14 10.46
CA GLY A 75 -12.99 6.04 9.14
C GLY A 75 -13.61 4.88 8.39
N GLU A 76 -14.07 5.06 7.15
CA GLU A 76 -14.63 3.96 6.36
C GLU A 76 -13.66 2.77 6.38
N LYS A 77 -14.10 1.67 7.01
CA LYS A 77 -13.33 0.43 7.11
C LYS A 77 -13.16 -0.14 5.70
N CYS A 78 -12.01 0.12 5.09
CA CYS A 78 -11.53 -0.66 3.96
C CYS A 78 -11.13 -2.03 4.49
N TYR A 79 -12.03 -3.01 4.33
CA TYR A 79 -11.83 -4.45 4.48
C TYR A 79 -11.00 -4.97 5.67
N GLU A 80 -11.66 -5.68 6.59
CA GLU A 80 -11.04 -6.66 7.50
C GLU A 80 -11.03 -8.04 6.81
N LYS A 81 -9.89 -8.44 6.22
CA LYS A 81 -9.67 -9.86 5.86
C LYS A 81 -9.05 -10.57 7.04
N ASN A 82 -9.85 -11.36 7.75
CA ASN A 82 -9.36 -12.33 8.74
C ASN A 82 -8.77 -13.60 8.08
N ALA A 83 -8.40 -13.53 6.80
CA ALA A 83 -7.78 -14.66 6.09
C ALA A 83 -6.27 -14.40 5.96
N PRO A 84 -5.41 -15.25 6.53
CA PRO A 84 -3.98 -15.21 6.28
C PRO A 84 -3.72 -15.25 4.77
N ILE A 85 -2.95 -14.27 4.29
CA ILE A 85 -2.57 -14.18 2.87
C ILE A 85 -1.31 -15.02 2.65
N TYR A 86 -1.51 -16.31 2.37
CA TYR A 86 -0.41 -17.22 2.04
C TYR A 86 0.23 -16.86 0.69
N SER A 87 1.41 -16.23 0.70
CA SER A 87 2.25 -16.15 -0.50
C SER A 87 3.16 -17.38 -0.54
N MET A 88 2.79 -18.41 -1.30
CA MET A 88 3.76 -19.43 -1.71
C MET A 88 4.66 -18.85 -2.79
N GLU A 89 5.96 -19.07 -2.62
CA GLU A 89 7.07 -18.56 -3.42
C GLU A 89 6.75 -18.46 -4.94
N SER A 90 6.54 -17.24 -5.44
CA SER A 90 6.85 -16.83 -6.84
C SER A 90 6.43 -15.40 -7.18
N SER A 91 5.55 -14.74 -6.42
CA SER A 91 5.16 -13.34 -6.70
C SER A 91 5.90 -12.34 -5.80
N LYS A 92 6.89 -11.70 -6.41
CA LYS A 92 7.74 -10.65 -5.83
C LYS A 92 6.94 -9.45 -5.26
N THR A 93 5.73 -9.27 -5.75
CA THR A 93 4.70 -8.37 -5.22
C THR A 93 3.33 -9.06 -5.28
N GLN A 94 2.41 -8.65 -4.42
CA GLN A 94 1.05 -9.16 -4.34
C GLN A 94 0.04 -8.02 -4.35
N ASP A 95 -1.05 -8.25 -5.06
CA ASP A 95 -2.17 -7.34 -5.17
C ASP A 95 -3.15 -7.57 -4.01
N VAL A 96 -3.48 -6.50 -3.28
CA VAL A 96 -4.41 -6.50 -2.14
C VAL A 96 -5.57 -5.57 -2.47
N TYR A 97 -6.68 -6.17 -2.86
CA TYR A 97 -7.91 -5.46 -3.20
C TYR A 97 -8.71 -5.05 -1.95
N ILE A 98 -9.40 -3.92 -2.05
CA ILE A 98 -10.43 -3.53 -1.09
C ILE A 98 -11.79 -4.03 -1.56
N ASN A 99 -12.70 -4.32 -0.63
CA ASN A 99 -14.03 -4.84 -0.96
C ASN A 99 -14.87 -3.87 -1.77
N ASN A 100 -14.80 -2.59 -1.41
CA ASN A 100 -15.63 -1.54 -1.99
C ASN A 100 -14.69 -0.48 -2.58
N PRO A 101 -14.41 -0.53 -3.90
CA PRO A 101 -13.68 0.52 -4.58
C PRO A 101 -14.35 1.88 -4.36
N PHE A 102 -13.56 2.93 -4.12
CA PHE A 102 -14.05 4.28 -3.89
C PHE A 102 -13.25 5.30 -4.68
N GLN A 103 -13.81 6.48 -4.88
CA GLN A 103 -13.16 7.52 -5.68
C GLN A 103 -12.17 8.33 -4.83
N LEU A 104 -10.93 8.46 -5.32
CA LEU A 104 -9.97 9.45 -4.85
C LEU A 104 -10.12 10.71 -5.71
N ASN A 105 -10.22 11.86 -5.06
CA ASN A 105 -10.32 13.14 -5.73
C ASN A 105 -8.94 13.63 -6.19
N ALA A 106 -8.93 14.30 -7.34
CA ALA A 106 -7.73 14.98 -7.83
C ALA A 106 -7.22 15.99 -6.80
N ASN A 107 -5.90 16.04 -6.65
CA ASN A 107 -5.17 16.97 -5.79
C ASN A 107 -5.50 16.91 -4.28
N THR A 108 -6.26 15.91 -3.85
CA THR A 108 -6.51 15.65 -2.42
C THR A 108 -5.46 14.71 -1.85
N SER A 109 -5.00 15.01 -0.64
CA SER A 109 -4.02 14.18 0.07
C SER A 109 -4.72 13.08 0.87
N TYR A 110 -4.25 11.85 0.71
CA TYR A 110 -4.72 10.67 1.44
C TYR A 110 -3.53 9.97 2.10
N THR A 111 -3.77 9.17 3.11
CA THR A 111 -2.79 8.31 3.76
C THR A 111 -3.17 6.86 3.54
N LEU A 112 -2.29 6.13 2.86
CA LEU A 112 -2.32 4.67 2.77
C LEU A 112 -1.67 4.06 4.00
N LEU A 113 -2.24 2.97 4.49
CA LEU A 113 -1.76 2.25 5.65
C LEU A 113 -1.90 0.74 5.42
N VAL A 114 -0.84 -0.02 5.73
CA VAL A 114 -0.88 -1.49 5.75
C VAL A 114 -0.43 -1.94 7.13
N LYS A 115 -1.29 -2.69 7.84
CA LYS A 115 -0.96 -3.25 9.15
C LYS A 115 -0.30 -4.61 8.99
N ASN A 116 0.94 -4.74 9.45
CA ASN A 116 1.65 -6.01 9.38
C ASN A 116 1.36 -6.85 10.62
N VAL A 117 0.95 -8.11 10.41
CA VAL A 117 0.85 -9.12 11.47
C VAL A 117 1.93 -10.16 11.24
N ASN A 118 3.00 -10.07 12.04
CA ASN A 118 4.11 -11.03 12.09
C ASN A 118 4.68 -11.44 10.73
N PHE A 119 5.56 -10.61 10.17
CA PHE A 119 6.04 -10.81 8.80
C PHE A 119 7.49 -10.38 8.56
N THR A 120 8.20 -11.20 7.77
CA THR A 120 9.49 -10.91 7.12
C THR A 120 9.29 -10.78 5.60
N SER A 121 9.35 -9.55 5.07
CA SER A 121 9.08 -9.23 3.65
C SER A 121 10.30 -8.98 2.78
N TYR A 122 10.08 -9.04 1.47
CA TYR A 122 10.76 -8.18 0.50
C TYR A 122 10.36 -6.70 0.67
N PHE A 123 11.23 -5.77 0.27
CA PHE A 123 10.88 -4.35 0.26
C PHE A 123 11.48 -3.62 -0.93
N GLY A 124 10.90 -2.47 -1.26
CA GLY A 124 11.42 -1.58 -2.28
C GLY A 124 12.53 -0.70 -1.72
N LYS A 125 13.60 -0.49 -2.49
CA LYS A 125 14.66 0.48 -2.18
C LYS A 125 14.91 1.33 -3.41
N ASP A 126 15.13 2.62 -3.22
CA ASP A 126 15.35 3.58 -4.31
C ASP A 126 14.05 3.79 -5.12
N CYS A 127 12.93 3.88 -4.39
CA CYS A 127 11.60 4.03 -4.96
C CYS A 127 11.31 5.46 -5.41
N LYS A 128 10.44 5.59 -6.42
CA LYS A 128 10.07 6.89 -6.99
C LYS A 128 9.00 7.59 -6.15
N THR A 129 9.18 8.89 -5.94
CA THR A 129 8.20 9.79 -5.29
C THR A 129 7.04 10.15 -6.22
N THR A 130 7.25 10.16 -7.53
CA THR A 130 6.23 10.47 -8.53
C THR A 130 6.21 9.40 -9.60
N CYS A 131 5.03 8.85 -9.87
CA CYS A 131 4.84 7.76 -10.82
C CYS A 131 3.65 8.05 -11.70
N THR A 132 3.73 7.67 -12.97
CA THR A 132 2.65 7.85 -13.93
C THR A 132 2.27 6.49 -14.52
N SER A 133 0.97 6.23 -14.59
CA SER A 133 0.40 5.06 -15.27
C SER A 133 -0.85 5.50 -15.99
N ASN A 134 -0.92 5.23 -17.31
CA ASN A 134 -2.11 5.50 -18.13
C ASN A 134 -2.63 6.94 -18.02
N GLY A 135 -1.71 7.91 -17.97
CA GLY A 135 -2.04 9.33 -17.89
C GLY A 135 -2.54 9.81 -16.53
N VAL A 136 -2.51 8.98 -15.48
CA VAL A 136 -2.67 9.38 -14.08
C VAL A 136 -1.31 9.43 -13.41
N THR A 137 -1.03 10.52 -12.72
CA THR A 137 0.18 10.74 -11.93
C THR A 137 -0.15 10.65 -10.45
N VAL A 138 0.61 9.83 -9.75
CA VAL A 138 0.53 9.65 -8.29
C VAL A 138 1.80 10.20 -7.67
N THR A 139 1.65 11.09 -6.71
CA THR A 139 2.74 11.60 -5.86
C THR A 139 2.65 10.96 -4.49
N PHE A 140 3.77 10.42 -4.01
CA PHE A 140 3.92 9.80 -2.71
C PHE A 140 4.65 10.73 -1.75
N SER A 141 4.24 10.76 -0.49
CA SER A 141 4.87 11.51 0.59
C SER A 141 5.07 10.64 1.83
N ASN A 142 5.96 11.06 2.73
CA ASN A 142 6.15 10.38 4.01
C ASN A 142 4.92 10.56 4.88
N SER A 143 4.56 9.51 5.62
CA SER A 143 3.44 9.54 6.55
C SER A 143 3.95 9.54 8.00
N PRO A 144 3.49 10.46 8.87
CA PRO A 144 3.93 10.52 10.27
C PRO A 144 3.43 9.32 11.11
N ILE A 145 2.42 8.60 10.64
CA ILE A 145 1.88 7.42 11.33
C ILE A 145 2.60 6.12 10.97
N CYS A 146 3.59 6.17 10.09
CA CYS A 146 4.39 5.00 9.75
C CYS A 146 5.34 4.65 10.90
N THR A 147 5.29 3.42 11.39
CA THR A 147 6.13 2.94 12.51
C THR A 147 7.20 1.94 12.08
N THR A 148 7.13 1.44 10.85
CA THR A 148 8.05 0.44 10.29
C THR A 148 9.30 1.03 9.65
N GLY A 149 9.26 2.32 9.30
CA GLY A 149 10.29 3.01 8.52
C GLY A 149 10.00 3.07 7.01
N THR A 150 8.80 2.68 6.57
CA THR A 150 8.35 2.93 5.19
C THR A 150 8.30 4.43 4.93
N ASN A 151 8.88 4.84 3.82
CA ASN A 151 8.96 6.22 3.38
C ASN A 151 8.99 6.25 1.84
N THR A 152 9.03 7.43 1.26
CA THR A 152 9.01 7.59 -0.19
C THR A 152 10.13 6.82 -0.91
N ASN A 153 11.29 6.68 -0.28
CA ASN A 153 12.47 6.04 -0.86
C ASN A 153 12.50 4.51 -0.64
N LYS A 154 11.96 4.00 0.46
CA LYS A 154 12.06 2.56 0.79
C LYS A 154 10.91 2.02 1.62
N GLY A 155 10.78 0.70 1.63
CA GLY A 155 9.87 -0.04 2.51
C GLY A 155 8.76 -0.73 1.74
N GLN A 156 7.58 -0.79 2.35
CA GLN A 156 6.41 -1.51 1.87
C GLN A 156 5.51 -0.65 0.98
N ILE A 157 4.34 -1.15 0.55
CA ILE A 157 3.43 -0.47 -0.39
C ILE A 157 4.14 -0.25 -1.74
N ALA A 158 4.32 -1.30 -2.53
CA ALA A 158 4.97 -1.27 -3.83
C ALA A 158 4.23 -0.41 -4.88
N GLY A 159 2.92 -0.20 -4.69
CA GLY A 159 2.09 0.46 -5.69
C GLY A 159 0.59 0.49 -5.37
N LEU A 160 -0.20 0.90 -6.37
CA LEU A 160 -1.66 1.05 -6.31
C LEU A 160 -2.34 0.29 -7.44
N LEU A 161 -3.55 -0.16 -7.13
CA LEU A 161 -4.54 -0.71 -8.06
C LEU A 161 -5.69 0.28 -8.16
N PHE A 162 -6.04 0.68 -9.38
CA PHE A 162 -7.10 1.66 -9.62
C PHE A 162 -7.75 1.47 -10.98
N SER A 163 -8.78 2.27 -11.27
CA SER A 163 -9.37 2.40 -12.59
C SER A 163 -9.77 3.85 -12.87
N ILE A 164 -9.85 4.19 -14.15
CA ILE A 164 -10.26 5.50 -14.67
C ILE A 164 -11.70 5.39 -15.17
#